data_AF-A0A142XRA5-F1
#
_entry.id   AF-A0A142XRA5-F1
#
_cell.length_a   1.000
_cell.length_b   1.000
_cell.length_c   1.000
_cell.angle_alpha   90.00
_cell.angle_beta   90.00
_cell.angle_gamma   90.00
#
_symmetry.space_group_name_H-M   'P 1'
#
loop_
_entity.id
_entity.type
_entity.pdbx_description
1 polymer ?
#
loop_
_entity_poly.entity_id
_entity_poly.type
_entity_poly.pdbx_seq_one_letter_code
_entity_poly.pdbx_strand_id
1 'polypeptide(L)'
;MTSDERAFLKAICDQPADDTVRLVFADWLEEHGQAARANFIRTQIELVHTPPGTDEDERRRVVLFTRRDAALKAHGAAWLRPFHPYAREDSFVRGFVQKIDVPANTFLQHAESWFECTPLTRVKFTTCRIWDQMCGIYAWWTEPLFASPFLSRLESIDLEGLELNAHDMELLAAHPDLSRLRELVLADNDIRTEGAIALANMPQLRGLESLDVRGNRITDRGARALAQSEYLGQLKELYITKNSIRDRNWAVLESRFGDALH
;
A
#
# COMPACT_ATOMS: atom_id res chain seq x y z
N MET A 1 13.44 22.12 6.96
CA MET A 1 14.22 20.92 6.61
C MET A 1 15.56 21.40 6.09
N THR A 2 16.67 20.93 6.67
CA THR A 2 18.02 21.30 6.21
C THR A 2 18.37 20.55 4.92
N SER A 3 19.47 20.92 4.25
CA SER A 3 19.93 20.16 3.07
C SER A 3 20.33 18.73 3.43
N ASP A 4 20.96 18.54 4.59
CA ASP A 4 21.44 17.24 5.06
C ASP A 4 20.29 16.30 5.44
N GLU A 5 19.26 16.84 6.12
CA GLU A 5 18.04 16.09 6.45
C GLU A 5 17.36 15.53 5.20
N ARG A 6 17.25 16.34 4.14
CA ARG A 6 16.69 15.90 2.86
C ARG A 6 17.51 14.77 2.22
N ALA A 7 18.84 14.82 2.33
CA ALA A 7 19.70 13.79 1.77
C ALA A 7 19.49 12.44 2.49
N PHE A 8 19.36 12.45 3.81
CA PHE A 8 19.02 11.25 4.58
C PHE A 8 17.64 10.70 4.23
N LEU A 9 16.62 11.56 4.19
CA LEU A 9 15.26 11.15 3.85
C LEU A 9 15.19 10.57 2.45
N LYS A 10 15.90 11.17 1.48
CA LYS A 10 16.01 10.62 0.12
C LYS A 10 16.64 9.23 0.13
N ALA A 11 17.75 9.04 0.84
CA ALA A 11 18.41 7.73 0.94
C ALA A 11 17.50 6.66 1.54
N ILE A 12 16.73 7.01 2.59
CA ILE A 12 15.73 6.13 3.20
C ILE A 12 14.58 5.82 2.24
N CYS A 13 14.12 6.79 1.44
CA CYS A 13 13.07 6.59 0.45
C CYS A 13 13.53 5.73 -0.75
N ASP A 14 14.80 5.86 -1.15
CA ASP A 14 15.39 5.05 -2.22
C ASP A 14 15.62 3.59 -1.76
N GLN A 15 15.91 3.39 -0.46
CA GLN A 15 16.20 2.08 0.14
C GLN A 15 15.34 1.85 1.41
N PRO A 16 14.02 1.64 1.26
CA PRO A 16 13.09 1.59 2.39
C PRO A 16 13.34 0.42 3.34
N ALA A 17 13.99 -0.66 2.91
CA ALA A 17 14.27 -1.82 3.76
C ALA A 17 15.61 -1.73 4.51
N ASP A 18 16.49 -0.77 4.20
CA ASP A 18 17.83 -0.70 4.79
C ASP A 18 17.79 0.01 6.16
N ASP A 19 18.12 -0.75 7.21
CA ASP A 19 18.18 -0.23 8.57
C ASP A 19 19.43 0.64 8.78
N THR A 20 20.50 0.46 8.02
CA THR A 20 21.76 1.21 8.15
C THR A 20 21.53 2.69 7.94
N VAL A 21 20.90 3.07 6.82
CA VAL A 21 20.59 4.48 6.52
C VAL A 21 19.66 5.11 7.55
N ARG A 22 18.75 4.31 8.12
CA ARG A 22 17.80 4.75 9.16
C ARG A 22 18.50 4.97 10.51
N LEU A 23 19.45 4.10 10.87
CA LEU A 23 20.24 4.23 12.10
C LEU A 23 21.19 5.42 12.02
N VAL A 24 21.87 5.63 10.88
CA VAL A 24 22.71 6.82 10.66
C VAL A 24 21.86 8.10 10.75
N PHE A 25 20.65 8.10 10.19
CA PHE A 25 19.74 9.23 10.34
C PHE A 25 19.28 9.43 11.80
N ALA A 26 19.07 8.35 12.56
CA ALA A 26 18.76 8.45 13.98
C ALA A 26 19.91 9.08 14.78
N ASP A 27 21.16 8.71 14.50
CA ASP A 27 22.34 9.34 15.12
C ASP A 27 22.39 10.85 14.80
N TRP A 28 22.21 11.21 13.53
CA TRP A 28 22.13 12.61 13.11
C TRP A 28 21.01 13.37 13.82
N LEU A 29 19.80 12.79 13.92
CA LEU A 29 18.68 13.40 14.63
C LEU A 29 19.00 13.67 16.10
N GLU A 30 19.66 12.74 16.77
CA GLU A 30 20.05 12.88 18.17
C GLU A 30 21.06 14.02 18.38
N GLU A 31 22.07 14.11 17.52
CA GLU A 31 23.04 15.23 17.52
C GLU A 31 22.37 16.59 17.26
N HIS A 32 21.24 16.60 16.55
CA HIS A 32 20.46 17.80 16.23
C HIS A 32 19.29 18.03 17.20
N GLY A 33 19.33 17.44 18.40
CA GLY A 33 18.36 17.69 19.47
C GLY A 33 17.01 16.99 19.30
N GLN A 34 16.90 16.04 18.37
CA GLN A 34 15.70 15.25 18.09
C GLN A 34 15.80 13.82 18.65
N ALA A 35 16.35 13.67 19.86
CA ALA A 35 16.58 12.38 20.50
C ALA A 35 15.31 11.50 20.61
N ALA A 36 14.14 12.10 20.82
CA ALA A 36 12.87 11.37 20.84
C ALA A 36 12.56 10.69 19.50
N ARG A 37 12.85 11.36 18.38
CA ARG A 37 12.65 10.82 17.03
C ARG A 37 13.67 9.73 16.71
N ALA A 38 14.94 9.95 17.07
CA ALA A 38 16.01 8.97 16.94
C ALA A 38 15.69 7.66 17.69
N ASN A 39 15.31 7.77 18.96
CA ASN A 39 14.95 6.62 19.79
C ASN A 39 13.71 5.89 19.27
N PHE A 40 12.76 6.61 18.69
CA PHE A 40 11.60 5.99 18.06
C PHE A 40 11.98 5.14 16.84
N ILE A 41 12.86 5.63 15.97
CA ILE A 41 13.39 4.86 14.83
C ILE A 41 14.09 3.60 15.32
N ARG A 42 15.02 3.74 16.27
CA ARG A 42 15.76 2.59 16.83
C ARG A 42 14.83 1.57 17.49
N THR A 43 13.84 2.02 18.26
CA THR A 43 12.84 1.14 18.90
C THR A 43 12.06 0.32 17.87
N GLN A 44 11.67 0.93 16.75
CA GLN A 44 10.94 0.21 15.71
C GLN A 44 11.81 -0.75 14.90
N ILE A 45 13.07 -0.40 14.65
CA ILE A 45 14.03 -1.32 14.02
C ILE A 45 14.25 -2.52 14.94
N GLU A 46 14.43 -2.30 16.25
CA GLU A 46 14.59 -3.38 17.22
C GLU A 46 13.34 -4.29 17.30
N LEU A 47 12.14 -3.73 17.23
CA LEU A 47 10.89 -4.50 17.17
C LEU A 47 10.84 -5.43 15.96
N VAL A 48 11.36 -5.00 14.81
CA VAL A 48 11.42 -5.83 13.59
C VAL A 48 12.41 -6.98 13.77
N HIS A 49 13.54 -6.74 14.44
CA HIS A 49 14.56 -7.76 14.70
C HIS A 49 14.30 -8.62 15.95
N THR A 50 13.20 -8.37 16.66
CA THR A 50 12.75 -9.18 17.81
C THR A 50 11.40 -9.85 17.49
N PRO A 51 11.36 -10.85 16.60
CA PRO A 51 10.12 -11.56 16.28
C PRO A 51 9.58 -12.33 17.51
N PRO A 52 8.27 -12.63 17.56
CA PRO A 52 7.71 -13.44 18.64
C PRO A 52 8.33 -14.85 18.61
N GLY A 53 8.66 -15.41 19.77
CA GLY A 53 9.36 -16.68 19.83
C GLY A 53 9.58 -17.21 21.25
N THR A 54 10.50 -16.59 21.99
CA THR A 54 10.83 -17.00 23.37
C THR A 54 10.17 -16.09 24.41
N ASP A 55 10.01 -16.57 25.64
CA ASP A 55 9.53 -15.74 26.77
C ASP A 55 10.40 -14.47 26.98
N GLU A 56 11.67 -14.51 26.62
CA GLU A 56 12.55 -13.34 26.64
C GLU A 56 12.21 -12.34 25.54
N ASP A 57 12.00 -12.81 24.30
CA ASP A 57 11.58 -11.98 23.16
C ASP A 57 10.24 -11.31 23.44
N GLU A 58 9.26 -12.06 23.96
CA GLU A 58 7.96 -11.54 24.36
C GLU A 58 8.09 -10.44 25.43
N ARG A 59 8.91 -10.65 26.46
CA ARG A 59 9.18 -9.62 27.48
C ARG A 59 9.87 -8.40 26.87
N ARG A 60 10.82 -8.60 25.95
CA ARG A 60 11.51 -7.51 25.26
C ARG A 60 10.54 -6.70 24.40
N ARG A 61 9.69 -7.37 23.64
CA ARG A 61 8.65 -6.77 22.79
C ARG A 61 7.68 -5.93 23.61
N VAL A 62 7.23 -6.40 24.78
CA VAL A 62 6.37 -5.62 25.69
C VAL A 62 7.02 -4.28 26.07
N VAL A 63 8.31 -4.30 26.41
CA VAL A 63 9.06 -3.07 26.73
C VAL A 63 9.16 -2.15 25.51
N LEU A 64 9.47 -2.70 24.33
CA LEU A 64 9.59 -1.92 23.10
C LEU A 64 8.25 -1.32 22.65
N PHE A 65 7.15 -2.07 22.75
CA PHE A 65 5.81 -1.55 22.48
C PHE A 65 5.44 -0.41 23.45
N THR A 66 5.74 -0.59 24.74
CA THR A 66 5.52 0.48 25.74
C THR A 66 6.29 1.75 25.39
N ARG A 67 7.56 1.62 24.96
CA ARG A 67 8.39 2.77 24.53
C ARG A 67 7.84 3.42 23.25
N ARG A 68 7.48 2.62 22.24
CA ARG A 68 6.87 3.08 20.99
C ARG A 68 5.61 3.89 21.27
N ASP A 69 4.71 3.36 22.10
CA ASP A 69 3.41 3.96 22.38
C ASP A 69 3.53 5.23 23.20
N ALA A 70 4.45 5.27 24.18
CA ALA A 70 4.77 6.47 24.92
C ALA A 70 5.31 7.58 24.00
N ALA A 71 6.21 7.24 23.07
CA ALA A 71 6.77 8.20 22.11
C ALA A 71 5.69 8.74 21.15
N LEU A 72 4.82 7.88 20.61
CA LEU A 72 3.70 8.29 19.75
C LEU A 72 2.71 9.16 20.51
N LYS A 73 2.39 8.83 21.76
CA LYS A 73 1.51 9.65 22.59
C LYS A 73 2.09 11.05 22.84
N ALA A 74 3.40 11.15 23.05
CA ALA A 74 4.06 12.42 23.33
C ALA A 74 4.33 13.28 22.08
N HIS A 75 4.70 12.66 20.96
CA HIS A 75 5.25 13.35 19.79
C HIS A 75 4.54 13.06 18.47
N GLY A 76 3.65 12.08 18.42
CA GLY A 76 3.01 11.59 17.19
C GLY A 76 2.32 12.70 16.40
N ALA A 77 1.61 13.62 17.06
CA ALA A 77 0.94 14.74 16.39
C ALA A 77 1.93 15.66 15.63
N ALA A 78 3.13 15.86 16.16
CA ALA A 78 4.16 16.65 15.50
C ALA A 78 4.77 15.89 14.31
N TRP A 79 5.04 14.59 14.48
CA TRP A 79 5.63 13.75 13.43
C TRP A 79 4.66 13.47 12.27
N LEU A 80 3.37 13.43 12.55
CA LEU A 80 2.30 13.19 11.56
C LEU A 80 1.76 14.48 10.92
N ARG A 81 2.26 15.65 11.33
CA ARG A 81 1.82 16.95 10.80
C ARG A 81 1.86 17.04 9.26
N PRO A 82 2.82 16.45 8.52
CA PRO A 82 2.81 16.48 7.05
C PRO A 82 1.62 15.74 6.40
N PHE A 83 1.02 14.79 7.11
CA PHE A 83 -0.07 13.96 6.61
C PHE A 83 -1.44 14.44 7.10
N HIS A 84 -1.50 15.12 8.25
CA HIS A 84 -2.76 15.66 8.77
C HIS A 84 -3.11 17.03 8.18
N PRO A 85 -4.42 17.34 8.02
CA PRO A 85 -5.59 16.49 8.31
C PRO A 85 -5.96 15.54 7.15
N TYR A 86 -5.11 15.47 6.13
CA TYR A 86 -5.40 14.93 4.80
C TYR A 86 -5.50 13.41 4.74
N ALA A 87 -4.60 12.73 5.45
CA ALA A 87 -4.54 11.28 5.49
C ALA A 87 -4.72 10.78 6.91
N ARG A 88 -5.39 9.65 7.03
CA ARG A 88 -5.40 8.85 8.25
C ARG A 88 -4.22 7.89 8.16
N GLU A 89 -3.34 7.94 9.14
CA GLU A 89 -2.18 7.06 9.22
C GLU A 89 -2.53 5.85 10.07
N ASP A 90 -2.05 4.67 9.69
CA ASP A 90 -2.31 3.44 10.42
C ASP A 90 -1.05 2.63 10.78
N SER A 91 0.16 3.01 10.32
CA SER A 91 1.38 2.27 10.65
C SER A 91 2.72 2.98 10.37
N PHE A 92 3.40 3.34 11.45
CA PHE A 92 4.85 3.53 11.42
C PHE A 92 5.58 2.19 11.31
N VAL A 93 6.49 2.08 10.33
CA VAL A 93 7.40 0.95 10.14
C VAL A 93 8.85 1.45 10.13
N ARG A 94 9.71 0.81 10.94
CA ARG A 94 11.12 1.19 11.13
C ARG A 94 11.30 2.71 11.38
N GLY A 95 10.34 3.28 12.09
CA GLY A 95 10.28 4.67 12.49
C GLY A 95 9.56 5.61 11.52
N PHE A 96 9.08 5.17 10.36
CA PHE A 96 8.50 6.07 9.34
C PHE A 96 7.11 5.65 8.91
N VAL A 97 6.31 6.63 8.46
CA VAL A 97 4.99 6.39 7.88
C VAL A 97 5.19 5.60 6.58
N GLN A 98 4.70 4.37 6.54
CA GLN A 98 4.82 3.51 5.35
C GLN A 98 3.46 3.26 4.69
N LYS A 99 2.37 3.45 5.45
CA LYS A 99 1.00 3.29 4.97
C LYS A 99 0.14 4.49 5.35
N ILE A 100 -0.71 4.91 4.40
CA ILE A 100 -1.72 5.94 4.62
C ILE A 100 -3.06 5.54 4.01
N ASP A 101 -4.13 6.03 4.63
CA ASP A 101 -5.49 6.01 4.11
C ASP A 101 -5.86 7.44 3.68
N VAL A 102 -6.23 7.64 2.41
CA VAL A 102 -6.38 9.00 1.84
C VAL A 102 -7.37 9.05 0.67
N PRO A 103 -8.11 10.15 0.47
CA PRO A 103 -8.86 10.38 -0.76
C PRO A 103 -7.94 10.52 -1.99
N ALA A 104 -8.41 10.09 -3.16
CA ALA A 104 -7.61 10.11 -4.41
C ALA A 104 -7.10 11.50 -4.80
N ASN A 105 -7.95 12.53 -4.72
CA ASN A 105 -7.56 13.92 -5.04
C ASN A 105 -6.48 14.44 -4.09
N THR A 106 -6.61 14.12 -2.80
CA THR A 106 -5.69 14.53 -1.77
C THR A 106 -4.33 13.85 -1.95
N PHE A 107 -4.31 12.57 -2.29
CA PHE A 107 -3.08 11.89 -2.68
C PHE A 107 -2.39 12.61 -3.85
N LEU A 108 -3.13 12.89 -4.93
CA LEU A 108 -2.58 13.56 -6.11
C LEU A 108 -2.01 14.95 -5.82
N GLN A 109 -2.60 15.69 -4.87
CA GLN A 109 -2.14 17.02 -4.46
C GLN A 109 -0.88 16.98 -3.60
N HIS A 110 -0.65 15.91 -2.84
CA HIS A 110 0.40 15.87 -1.81
C HIS A 110 1.47 14.79 -2.02
N ALA A 111 1.26 13.86 -2.94
CA ALA A 111 2.12 12.69 -3.15
C ALA A 111 3.59 13.07 -3.27
N GLU A 112 3.93 14.05 -4.10
CA GLU A 112 5.31 14.52 -4.26
C GLU A 112 5.99 14.83 -2.91
N SER A 113 5.35 15.68 -2.10
CA SER A 113 5.87 16.07 -0.79
C SER A 113 5.95 14.90 0.21
N TRP A 114 5.00 13.96 0.16
CA TRP A 114 5.00 12.79 1.04
C TRP A 114 6.14 11.84 0.69
N PHE A 115 6.33 11.59 -0.61
CA PHE A 115 7.38 10.73 -1.12
C PHE A 115 8.80 11.30 -0.99
N GLU A 116 8.94 12.58 -0.68
CA GLU A 116 10.22 13.21 -0.30
C GLU A 116 10.55 13.03 1.19
N CYS A 117 9.54 12.89 2.05
CA CYS A 117 9.72 12.89 3.49
C CYS A 117 9.52 11.53 4.17
N THR A 118 8.95 10.55 3.48
CA THR A 118 8.74 9.20 4.03
C THR A 118 8.83 8.11 2.97
N PRO A 119 9.34 6.92 3.30
CA PRO A 119 9.30 5.72 2.46
C PRO A 119 7.88 5.15 2.39
N LEU A 120 6.96 5.92 1.79
CA LEU A 120 5.58 5.49 1.57
C LEU A 120 5.56 4.37 0.54
N THR A 121 5.07 3.19 0.91
CA THR A 121 4.95 2.06 -0.03
C THR A 121 3.54 1.48 -0.10
N ARG A 122 2.64 1.89 0.80
CA ARG A 122 1.29 1.36 0.88
C ARG A 122 0.26 2.49 0.94
N VAL A 123 -0.77 2.43 0.12
CA VAL A 123 -1.86 3.42 0.14
C VAL A 123 -3.20 2.74 0.04
N LYS A 124 -4.09 3.03 0.99
CA LYS A 124 -5.52 2.77 0.87
C LYS A 124 -6.22 4.03 0.39
N PHE A 125 -6.88 3.94 -0.75
CA PHE A 125 -7.74 5.01 -1.21
C PHE A 125 -9.10 4.90 -0.54
N THR A 126 -9.55 5.98 0.09
CA THR A 126 -10.83 5.98 0.83
C THR A 126 -12.01 6.46 0.00
N THR A 127 -11.74 7.17 -1.10
CA THR A 127 -12.72 7.55 -2.11
C THR A 127 -12.03 8.01 -3.39
N CYS A 128 -12.60 7.67 -4.54
CA CYS A 128 -12.26 8.25 -5.85
C CYS A 128 -13.30 9.27 -6.34
N ARG A 129 -14.42 9.42 -5.61
CA ARG A 129 -15.54 10.30 -5.97
C ARG A 129 -15.64 11.41 -4.93
N ILE A 130 -15.22 12.61 -5.32
CA ILE A 130 -15.12 13.76 -4.41
C ILE A 130 -15.98 14.92 -4.92
N TRP A 131 -16.64 15.61 -3.99
CA TRP A 131 -17.43 16.81 -4.30
C TRP A 131 -16.51 17.96 -4.74
N ASP A 132 -16.76 18.49 -5.93
CA ASP A 132 -16.10 19.69 -6.43
C ASP A 132 -17.01 20.90 -6.20
N GLN A 133 -16.58 21.83 -5.35
CA GLN A 133 -17.35 23.04 -5.03
C GLN A 133 -17.44 24.02 -6.21
N MET A 134 -16.44 24.07 -7.09
CA MET A 134 -16.43 24.97 -8.23
C MET A 134 -17.42 24.50 -9.30
N CYS A 135 -17.47 23.20 -9.55
CA CYS A 135 -18.35 22.61 -10.57
C CYS A 135 -19.72 22.19 -10.04
N GLY A 136 -19.90 22.07 -8.73
CA GLY A 136 -21.17 21.65 -8.10
C GLY A 136 -21.54 20.21 -8.42
N ILE A 137 -20.55 19.34 -8.65
CA ILE A 137 -20.72 17.94 -9.02
C ILE A 137 -19.74 17.04 -8.26
N TYR A 138 -20.03 15.74 -8.19
CA TYR A 138 -19.04 14.75 -7.78
C TYR A 138 -18.12 14.42 -8.95
N ALA A 139 -16.85 14.79 -8.85
CA ALA A 139 -15.83 14.46 -9.82
C ALA A 139 -15.23 13.08 -9.52
N TRP A 140 -14.99 12.30 -10.57
CA TRP A 140 -14.26 11.04 -10.52
C TRP A 140 -12.77 11.31 -10.72
N TRP A 141 -11.95 10.77 -9.83
CA TRP A 141 -10.50 10.95 -9.83
C TRP A 141 -9.75 9.69 -10.27
N THR A 142 -10.43 8.66 -10.80
CA THR A 142 -9.80 7.40 -11.23
C THR A 142 -8.84 7.61 -12.39
N GLU A 143 -9.20 8.39 -13.41
CA GLU A 143 -8.33 8.70 -14.55
C GLU A 143 -7.02 9.40 -14.13
N PRO A 144 -7.04 10.56 -13.42
CA PRO A 144 -5.79 11.18 -12.98
C PRO A 144 -5.03 10.33 -11.95
N LEU A 145 -5.73 9.54 -11.13
CA LEU A 145 -5.10 8.64 -10.19
C LEU A 145 -4.30 7.55 -10.92
N PHE A 146 -4.93 6.84 -11.86
CA PHE A 146 -4.32 5.74 -12.61
C PHE A 146 -3.37 6.20 -13.70
N ALA A 147 -3.29 7.50 -13.98
CA ALA A 147 -2.21 8.10 -14.78
C ALA A 147 -1.02 8.57 -13.92
N SER A 148 -1.13 8.53 -12.58
CA SER A 148 -0.14 9.13 -11.69
C SER A 148 1.15 8.29 -11.59
N PRO A 149 2.33 8.86 -11.89
CA PRO A 149 3.59 8.12 -11.79
C PRO A 149 3.94 7.73 -10.35
N PHE A 150 3.27 8.32 -9.36
CA PHE A 150 3.45 7.97 -7.96
C PHE A 150 2.97 6.54 -7.64
N LEU A 151 2.06 5.96 -8.45
CA LEU A 151 1.64 4.57 -8.28
C LEU A 151 2.78 3.58 -8.56
N SER A 152 3.72 3.91 -9.45
CA SER A 152 4.92 3.08 -9.72
C SER A 152 5.82 2.92 -8.49
N ARG A 153 5.67 3.77 -7.47
CA ARG A 153 6.47 3.73 -6.24
C ARG A 153 5.87 2.83 -5.16
N LEU A 154 4.62 2.42 -5.32
CA LEU A 154 3.88 1.67 -4.32
C LEU A 154 4.09 0.15 -4.48
N GLU A 155 4.10 -0.52 -3.34
CA GLU A 155 4.12 -1.98 -3.20
C GLU A 155 2.73 -2.53 -2.88
N SER A 156 1.86 -1.72 -2.27
CA SER A 156 0.48 -2.11 -1.93
C SER A 156 -0.48 -0.97 -2.28
N ILE A 157 -1.50 -1.30 -3.06
CA ILE A 157 -2.59 -0.38 -3.42
C ILE A 157 -3.91 -1.03 -2.99
N ASP A 158 -4.61 -0.37 -2.09
CA ASP A 158 -5.93 -0.78 -1.63
C ASP A 158 -7.00 0.18 -2.19
N LEU A 159 -7.88 -0.40 -3.01
CA LEU A 159 -8.98 0.24 -3.73
C LEU A 159 -10.32 -0.39 -3.34
N GLU A 160 -10.41 -0.99 -2.16
CA GLU A 160 -11.62 -1.66 -1.67
C GLU A 160 -12.82 -0.70 -1.62
N GLY A 161 -13.96 -1.13 -2.16
CA GLY A 161 -15.23 -0.42 -1.99
C GLY A 161 -15.29 0.98 -2.61
N LEU A 162 -14.57 1.21 -3.71
CA LEU A 162 -14.47 2.51 -4.39
C LEU A 162 -15.42 2.68 -5.58
N GLU A 163 -16.37 1.76 -5.73
CA GLU A 163 -17.33 1.71 -6.85
C GLU A 163 -16.64 1.61 -8.23
N LEU A 164 -15.42 1.08 -8.28
CA LEU A 164 -14.66 0.90 -9.53
C LEU A 164 -15.35 -0.09 -10.46
N ASN A 165 -15.30 0.18 -11.76
CA ASN A 165 -15.89 -0.69 -12.78
C ASN A 165 -14.86 -1.18 -13.81
N ALA A 166 -15.34 -1.90 -14.83
CA ALA A 166 -14.48 -2.44 -15.88
C ALA A 166 -13.65 -1.36 -16.60
N HIS A 167 -14.21 -0.18 -16.84
CA HIS A 167 -13.50 0.92 -17.49
C HIS A 167 -12.36 1.46 -16.62
N ASP A 168 -12.56 1.54 -15.30
CA ASP A 168 -11.50 1.93 -14.37
C ASP A 168 -10.32 0.93 -14.39
N MET A 169 -10.59 -0.35 -14.65
CA MET A 169 -9.54 -1.37 -14.83
C MET A 169 -8.81 -1.25 -16.16
N GLU A 170 -9.46 -0.76 -17.21
CA GLU A 170 -8.76 -0.41 -18.46
C GLU A 170 -7.80 0.75 -18.24
N LEU A 171 -8.20 1.76 -17.46
CA LEU A 171 -7.34 2.87 -17.06
C LEU A 171 -6.13 2.40 -16.24
N LEU A 172 -6.35 1.54 -15.23
CA LEU A 172 -5.27 0.97 -14.43
C LEU A 172 -4.33 0.09 -15.28
N ALA A 173 -4.89 -0.71 -16.21
CA ALA A 173 -4.10 -1.55 -17.11
C ALA A 173 -3.24 -0.75 -18.10
N ALA A 174 -3.66 0.48 -18.43
CA ALA A 174 -2.91 1.41 -19.27
C ALA A 174 -1.75 2.09 -18.53
N HIS A 175 -1.64 1.96 -17.21
CA HIS A 175 -0.54 2.56 -16.45
C HIS A 175 0.81 1.96 -16.90
N PRO A 176 1.84 2.80 -17.14
CA PRO A 176 3.07 2.35 -17.78
C PRO A 176 3.89 1.37 -16.94
N ASP A 177 3.90 1.51 -15.61
CA ASP A 177 4.74 0.68 -14.74
C ASP A 177 4.14 0.48 -13.34
N LEU A 178 3.86 -0.77 -12.96
CA LEU A 178 3.48 -1.21 -11.61
C LEU A 178 4.38 -2.36 -11.14
N SER A 179 5.62 -2.43 -11.64
CA SER A 179 6.55 -3.55 -11.37
C SER A 179 6.92 -3.73 -9.89
N ARG A 180 6.76 -2.68 -9.08
CA ARG A 180 6.95 -2.72 -7.62
C ARG A 180 5.74 -3.27 -6.86
N LEU A 181 4.57 -3.32 -7.48
CA LEU A 181 3.34 -3.75 -6.84
C LEU A 181 3.45 -5.22 -6.43
N ARG A 182 3.11 -5.50 -5.17
CA ARG A 182 3.07 -6.83 -4.54
C ARG A 182 1.67 -7.17 -4.05
N GLU A 183 0.88 -6.16 -3.70
CA GLU A 183 -0.47 -6.33 -3.19
C GLU A 183 -1.44 -5.39 -3.90
N LEU A 184 -2.53 -5.93 -4.42
CA LEU A 184 -3.61 -5.17 -5.04
C LEU A 184 -4.95 -5.62 -4.45
N VAL A 185 -5.61 -4.72 -3.73
CA VAL A 185 -6.93 -4.96 -3.15
C VAL A 185 -7.97 -4.20 -3.97
N LEU A 186 -8.89 -4.94 -4.58
CA LEU A 186 -10.02 -4.46 -5.39
C LEU A 186 -11.35 -4.98 -4.83
N ALA A 187 -11.37 -5.50 -3.60
CA ALA A 187 -12.56 -6.10 -3.00
C ALA A 187 -13.78 -5.16 -3.04
N ASP A 188 -14.96 -5.76 -3.19
CA ASP A 188 -16.26 -5.07 -3.11
C ASP A 188 -16.41 -3.88 -4.09
N ASN A 189 -15.91 -4.04 -5.33
CA ASN A 189 -16.14 -3.15 -6.47
C ASN A 189 -17.09 -3.78 -7.52
N ASP A 190 -17.22 -3.19 -8.71
CA ASP A 190 -18.00 -3.71 -9.84
C ASP A 190 -17.14 -3.88 -11.10
N ILE A 191 -15.91 -4.42 -10.97
CA ILE A 191 -14.99 -4.56 -12.11
C ILE A 191 -15.48 -5.58 -13.15
N ARG A 192 -16.36 -6.52 -12.76
CA ARG A 192 -17.00 -7.52 -13.63
C ARG A 192 -15.99 -8.40 -14.37
N THR A 193 -16.47 -9.08 -15.40
CA THR A 193 -15.68 -10.02 -16.20
C THR A 193 -14.63 -9.30 -17.02
N GLU A 194 -14.97 -8.13 -17.55
CA GLU A 194 -14.14 -7.30 -18.40
C GLU A 194 -12.94 -6.77 -17.61
N GLY A 195 -13.13 -6.27 -16.38
CA GLY A 195 -12.05 -5.85 -15.51
C GLY A 195 -11.13 -7.01 -15.10
N ALA A 196 -11.68 -8.20 -14.81
CA ALA A 196 -10.86 -9.39 -14.55
C ALA A 196 -10.00 -9.80 -15.76
N ILE A 197 -10.53 -9.65 -16.98
CA ILE A 197 -9.77 -9.89 -18.22
C ILE A 197 -8.66 -8.82 -18.37
N ALA A 198 -8.95 -7.55 -18.08
CA ALA A 198 -7.94 -6.49 -18.12
C ALA A 198 -6.78 -6.82 -17.16
N LEU A 199 -7.07 -7.13 -15.90
CA LEU A 199 -6.07 -7.54 -14.90
C LEU A 199 -5.24 -8.74 -15.35
N ALA A 200 -5.89 -9.77 -15.90
CA ALA A 200 -5.21 -10.97 -16.39
C ALA A 200 -4.18 -10.69 -17.50
N ASN A 201 -4.34 -9.58 -18.22
CA ASN A 201 -3.50 -9.18 -19.34
C ASN A 201 -2.50 -8.06 -19.00
N MET A 202 -2.32 -7.70 -17.72
CA MET A 202 -1.38 -6.67 -17.28
C MET A 202 0.04 -7.22 -17.06
N PRO A 203 1.02 -6.93 -17.94
CA PRO A 203 2.40 -7.40 -17.76
C PRO A 203 3.08 -6.83 -16.52
N GLN A 204 2.60 -5.69 -16.03
CA GLN A 204 3.11 -5.00 -14.86
C GLN A 204 2.87 -5.80 -13.57
N LEU A 205 1.89 -6.71 -13.56
CA LEU A 205 1.54 -7.54 -12.39
C LEU A 205 2.41 -8.80 -12.24
N ARG A 206 3.49 -8.94 -13.03
CA ARG A 206 4.43 -10.08 -12.97
C ARG A 206 5.01 -10.36 -11.58
N GLY A 207 5.14 -9.33 -10.75
CA GLY A 207 5.64 -9.44 -9.38
C GLY A 207 4.54 -9.46 -8.33
N LEU A 208 3.26 -9.47 -8.71
CA LEU A 208 2.15 -9.43 -7.76
C LEU A 208 2.10 -10.71 -6.93
N GLU A 209 2.01 -10.57 -5.61
CA GLU A 209 1.99 -11.67 -4.65
C GLU A 209 0.61 -11.87 -4.01
N SER A 210 -0.16 -10.80 -3.83
CA SER A 210 -1.51 -10.85 -3.29
C SER A 210 -2.49 -10.08 -4.17
N LEU A 211 -3.58 -10.73 -4.56
CA LEU A 211 -4.67 -10.13 -5.32
C LEU A 211 -6.00 -10.41 -4.62
N ASP A 212 -6.70 -9.37 -4.22
CA ASP A 212 -8.06 -9.48 -3.69
C ASP A 212 -9.06 -8.87 -4.66
N VAL A 213 -9.88 -9.72 -5.26
CA VAL A 213 -10.97 -9.38 -6.18
C VAL A 213 -12.30 -9.92 -5.69
N ARG A 214 -12.47 -10.08 -4.37
CA ARG A 214 -13.75 -10.53 -3.78
C ARG A 214 -14.87 -9.56 -4.13
N GLY A 215 -16.10 -10.06 -4.25
CA GLY A 215 -17.28 -9.18 -4.35
C GLY A 215 -17.42 -8.38 -5.65
N ASN A 216 -16.79 -8.81 -6.74
CA ASN A 216 -16.63 -8.02 -7.98
C ASN A 216 -17.53 -8.44 -9.17
N ARG A 217 -18.49 -9.34 -8.93
CA ARG A 217 -19.37 -9.94 -9.97
C ARG A 217 -18.59 -10.58 -11.13
N ILE A 218 -17.39 -11.09 -10.86
CA ILE A 218 -16.58 -11.84 -11.82
C ILE A 218 -17.30 -13.14 -12.17
N THR A 219 -17.43 -13.45 -13.46
CA THR A 219 -18.06 -14.69 -13.92
C THR A 219 -17.02 -15.77 -14.18
N ASP A 220 -17.50 -16.98 -14.48
CA ASP A 220 -16.75 -18.10 -15.05
C ASP A 220 -15.72 -17.71 -16.14
N ARG A 221 -16.02 -16.70 -16.96
CA ARG A 221 -15.12 -16.23 -18.02
C ARG A 221 -13.96 -15.42 -17.45
N GLY A 222 -14.22 -14.55 -16.49
CA GLY A 222 -13.18 -13.74 -15.84
C GLY A 222 -12.27 -14.59 -14.97
N ALA A 223 -12.83 -15.56 -14.24
CA ALA A 223 -12.05 -16.56 -13.48
C ALA A 223 -11.06 -17.33 -14.37
N ARG A 224 -11.51 -17.79 -15.55
CA ARG A 224 -10.64 -18.45 -16.53
C ARG A 224 -9.55 -17.54 -17.05
N ALA A 225 -9.86 -16.27 -17.32
CA ALA A 225 -8.86 -15.30 -17.77
C ALA A 225 -7.76 -15.12 -16.71
N LEU A 226 -8.13 -14.93 -15.44
CA LEU A 226 -7.16 -14.85 -14.34
C LEU A 226 -6.31 -16.12 -14.23
N ALA A 227 -6.93 -17.31 -14.30
CA ALA A 227 -6.21 -18.58 -14.25
C ALA A 227 -5.23 -18.78 -15.43
N GLN A 228 -5.55 -18.21 -16.59
CA GLN A 228 -4.73 -18.29 -17.81
C GLN A 228 -3.71 -17.15 -17.94
N SER A 229 -3.66 -16.22 -16.98
CA SER A 229 -2.72 -15.12 -17.02
C SER A 229 -1.27 -15.61 -16.96
N GLU A 230 -0.46 -15.13 -17.90
CA GLU A 230 0.99 -15.32 -17.92
C GLU A 230 1.72 -14.43 -16.89
N TYR A 231 1.01 -13.47 -16.30
CA TYR A 231 1.58 -12.45 -15.43
C TYR A 231 1.32 -12.71 -13.95
N LEU A 232 0.24 -13.43 -13.60
CA LEU A 232 -0.10 -13.74 -12.20
C LEU A 232 0.62 -14.98 -11.65
N GLY A 233 1.83 -15.27 -12.14
CA GLY A 233 2.59 -16.48 -11.79
C GLY A 233 3.27 -16.44 -10.41
N GLN A 234 3.34 -15.28 -9.76
CA GLN A 234 3.95 -15.08 -8.44
C GLN A 234 2.91 -14.93 -7.31
N LEU A 235 1.62 -15.10 -7.61
CA LEU A 235 0.57 -15.00 -6.60
C LEU A 235 0.75 -16.09 -5.54
N LYS A 236 0.80 -15.64 -4.30
CA LYS A 236 0.79 -16.42 -3.06
C LYS A 236 -0.58 -16.38 -2.39
N GLU A 237 -1.37 -15.34 -2.67
CA GLU A 237 -2.73 -15.16 -2.16
C GLU A 237 -3.63 -14.61 -3.28
N LEU A 238 -4.75 -15.28 -3.52
CA LEU A 238 -5.80 -14.87 -4.44
C LEU A 238 -7.14 -15.00 -3.72
N TYR A 239 -7.71 -13.87 -3.33
CA TYR A 239 -9.04 -13.82 -2.75
C TYR A 239 -10.07 -13.53 -3.86
N ILE A 240 -10.91 -14.51 -4.19
CA ILE A 240 -11.87 -14.38 -5.31
C ILE A 240 -13.30 -14.83 -4.96
N THR A 241 -13.55 -15.09 -3.68
CA THR A 241 -14.90 -15.40 -3.17
C THR A 241 -15.91 -14.26 -3.38
N LYS A 242 -17.20 -14.54 -3.16
CA LYS A 242 -18.31 -13.58 -3.40
C LYS A 242 -18.40 -13.09 -4.85
N ASN A 243 -18.01 -13.92 -5.81
CA ASN A 243 -18.15 -13.68 -7.24
C ASN A 243 -19.15 -14.68 -7.87
N SER A 244 -19.53 -14.45 -9.13
CA SER A 244 -20.49 -15.27 -9.89
C SER A 244 -19.80 -16.45 -10.59
N ILE A 245 -18.97 -17.18 -9.86
CA ILE A 245 -18.17 -18.31 -10.35
C ILE A 245 -18.87 -19.61 -9.96
N ARG A 246 -19.12 -20.48 -10.94
CA ARG A 246 -19.70 -21.80 -10.73
C ARG A 246 -18.61 -22.81 -10.36
N ASP A 247 -18.97 -23.83 -9.57
CA ASP A 247 -18.07 -24.86 -9.05
C ASP A 247 -17.13 -25.47 -10.09
N ARG A 248 -17.63 -25.76 -11.30
CA ARG A 248 -16.80 -26.34 -12.38
C ARG A 248 -15.63 -25.47 -12.82
N ASN A 249 -15.68 -24.15 -12.60
CA ASN A 249 -14.60 -23.23 -12.93
C ASN A 249 -13.73 -22.91 -11.71
N TRP A 250 -14.19 -23.28 -10.51
CA TRP A 250 -13.36 -23.25 -9.32
C TRP A 250 -12.17 -24.22 -9.47
N ALA A 251 -12.41 -25.41 -10.01
CA ALA A 251 -11.35 -26.38 -10.32
C ALA A 251 -10.23 -25.82 -11.23
N VAL A 252 -10.55 -24.88 -12.12
CA VAL A 252 -9.55 -24.24 -13.00
C VAL A 252 -8.66 -23.28 -12.20
N LEU A 253 -9.25 -22.54 -11.26
CA LEU A 253 -8.51 -21.68 -10.35
C LEU A 253 -7.66 -22.52 -9.39
N GLU A 254 -8.22 -23.58 -8.79
CA GLU A 254 -7.50 -24.50 -7.90
C GLU A 254 -6.32 -25.15 -8.63
N SER A 255 -6.52 -25.63 -9.86
CA SER A 255 -5.44 -26.22 -10.65
C SER A 255 -4.30 -25.23 -10.94
N ARG A 256 -4.57 -23.93 -10.96
CA ARG A 256 -3.56 -22.90 -11.25
C ARG A 256 -2.88 -22.39 -9.98
N PHE A 257 -3.67 -22.04 -8.97
CA PHE A 257 -3.23 -21.29 -7.79
C PHE A 257 -3.05 -22.17 -6.56
N GLY A 258 -3.66 -23.36 -6.50
CA GLY A 258 -3.50 -24.30 -5.39
C GLY A 258 -3.73 -23.65 -4.04
N ASP A 259 -2.73 -23.73 -3.17
CA ASP A 259 -2.76 -23.19 -1.80
C ASP A 259 -2.93 -21.65 -1.74
N ALA A 260 -2.66 -20.95 -2.84
CA ALA A 260 -2.85 -19.50 -2.92
C ALA A 260 -4.33 -19.08 -3.06
N LEU A 261 -5.25 -20.01 -3.37
CA LEU A 261 -6.65 -19.66 -3.62
C LEU A 261 -7.45 -19.57 -2.30
N HIS A 262 -8.14 -18.43 -2.10
CA HIS A 262 -8.89 -18.09 -0.90
C HIS A 262 -10.28 -17.48 -1.19
#